data_AF-A0A7S2WQT5-F1
#
_entry.id   AF-A0A7S2WQT5-F1
#
_cell.length_a   1.000
_cell.length_b   1.000
_cell.length_c   1.000
_cell.angle_alpha   90.00
_cell.angle_beta   90.00
_cell.angle_gamma   90.00
#
_symmetry.space_group_name_H-M   'P 1'
#
loop_
_entity.id
_entity.type
_entity.pdbx_description
1 polymer ?
#
loop_
_entity_poly.entity_id
_entity_poly.type
_entity_poly.pdbx_seq_one_letter_code
_entity_poly.pdbx_strand_id
1 'polypeptide(L)'
;PDEYFTTVAHESLHQRLYAGASLSLCTNKGRRVQYPKGWERNEDVIDMHAGDGKAIVALQLRDGVLEGILEAPAPPPLGQSGGLALFWVYHALKGASAL
;
A
#
# COMPACT_ATOMS: atom_id res chain seq x y z
N PRO A 1 18.77 -10.62 6.40
CA PRO A 1 17.60 -10.59 5.49
C PRO A 1 17.41 -9.21 4.86
N ASP A 2 17.02 -9.18 3.60
CA ASP A 2 16.60 -7.95 2.92
C ASP A 2 15.30 -7.42 3.53
N GLU A 3 15.05 -6.13 3.32
CA GLU A 3 13.82 -5.48 3.79
C GLU A 3 12.73 -5.56 2.72
N TYR A 4 11.55 -6.03 3.10
CA TYR A 4 10.40 -6.16 2.21
C TYR A 4 9.08 -5.88 2.94
N PHE A 5 8.03 -5.53 2.19
CA PHE A 5 6.71 -5.24 2.75
C PHE A 5 5.97 -6.52 3.15
N THR A 6 5.33 -6.47 4.30
CA THR A 6 4.62 -7.60 4.93
C THR A 6 3.18 -7.27 5.28
N THR A 7 2.84 -5.99 5.45
CA THR A 7 1.49 -5.56 5.80
C THR A 7 1.18 -4.24 5.11
N VAL A 8 -0.06 -4.11 4.66
CA VAL A 8 -0.64 -2.90 4.08
C VAL A 8 -1.91 -2.60 4.87
N ALA A 9 -2.01 -1.37 5.36
CA ALA A 9 -3.24 -0.79 5.89
C ALA A 9 -3.70 0.29 4.91
N HIS A 10 -4.94 0.22 4.45
CA HIS A 10 -5.54 1.17 3.52
C HIS A 10 -6.79 1.80 4.09
N GLU A 11 -6.91 3.11 3.90
CA GLU A 11 -8.06 3.91 4.30
C GLU A 11 -8.49 4.80 3.13
N SER A 12 -9.76 4.77 2.78
CA SER A 12 -10.33 5.66 1.77
C SER A 12 -10.42 7.09 2.31
N LEU A 13 -9.69 8.02 1.68
CA LEU A 13 -9.79 9.44 2.00
C LEU A 13 -10.92 10.07 1.20
N HIS A 14 -12.04 10.28 1.86
CA HIS A 14 -13.15 11.03 1.31
C HIS A 14 -12.88 12.53 1.47
N GLN A 15 -12.18 13.13 0.51
CA GLN A 15 -12.06 14.59 0.42
C GLN A 15 -13.05 15.16 -0.58
N ARG A 16 -13.53 16.38 -0.31
CA ARG A 16 -14.61 17.06 -1.05
C ARG A 16 -14.38 17.18 -2.57
N LEU A 17 -13.14 17.03 -3.04
CA LEU A 17 -12.74 17.22 -4.43
C LEU A 17 -11.97 16.03 -5.05
N TYR A 18 -11.57 15.02 -4.26
CA TYR A 18 -10.84 13.85 -4.74
C TYR A 18 -11.14 12.63 -3.87
N ALA A 19 -11.34 11.47 -4.52
CA ALA A 19 -11.19 10.18 -3.86
C ALA A 19 -9.69 9.92 -3.69
N GLY A 20 -9.21 10.05 -2.45
CA GLY A 20 -7.82 9.74 -2.10
C GLY A 20 -7.74 8.43 -1.33
N ALA A 21 -6.51 8.00 -1.04
CA ALA A 21 -6.25 6.90 -0.13
C ALA A 21 -5.10 7.26 0.80
N SER A 22 -5.21 6.86 2.06
CA SER A 22 -4.11 6.81 3.00
C SER A 22 -3.62 5.37 3.07
N LEU A 23 -2.30 5.22 3.13
CA LEU A 23 -1.64 3.94 3.26
C LEU A 23 -0.64 3.96 4.40
N SER A 24 -0.61 2.85 5.13
CA SER A 24 0.48 2.52 6.04
C SER A 24 1.04 1.15 5.67
N LEU A 25 2.32 1.11 5.34
CA LEU A 25 3.06 -0.09 4.96
C LEU A 25 3.99 -0.48 6.11
N CYS A 26 4.05 -1.77 6.43
CA CYS A 26 5.01 -2.31 7.40
C CYS A 26 5.96 -3.31 6.73
N THR A 27 7.26 -3.23 7.06
CA THR A 27 8.27 -4.15 6.57
C THR A 27 8.51 -5.31 7.54
N ASN A 28 9.14 -6.37 7.07
CA ASN A 28 9.62 -7.49 7.89
C ASN A 28 10.62 -7.09 8.99
N LYS A 29 11.17 -5.87 8.92
CA LYS A 29 12.06 -5.29 9.94
C LYS A 29 11.34 -4.34 10.90
N GLY A 30 10.01 -4.25 10.82
CA GLY A 30 9.20 -3.37 11.67
C GLY A 30 9.18 -1.90 11.27
N ARG A 31 9.81 -1.54 10.14
CA ARG A 31 9.76 -0.17 9.61
C ARG A 31 8.38 0.12 9.08
N ARG A 32 7.86 1.31 9.39
CA ARG A 32 6.56 1.79 8.91
C ARG A 32 6.73 2.97 7.97
N VAL A 33 5.98 2.97 6.88
CA VAL A 33 5.91 4.06 5.91
C VAL A 33 4.45 4.43 5.73
N GLN A 34 4.09 5.68 6.00
CA GLN A 34 2.72 6.18 5.86
C GLN A 34 2.65 7.30 4.84
N TYR A 35 1.60 7.28 4.01
CA TYR A 35 1.31 8.32 3.03
C TYR A 35 -0.20 8.58 2.93
N PRO A 36 -0.68 9.84 2.93
CA PRO A 36 0.10 11.04 3.24
C PRO A 36 0.63 11.00 4.68
N LYS A 37 1.78 11.64 4.93
CA LYS A 37 2.38 11.65 6.28
C LYS A 37 1.49 12.40 7.26
N GLY A 38 1.33 11.85 8.46
CA GLY A 38 0.65 12.53 9.57
C GLY A 38 -0.88 12.42 9.54
N TRP A 39 -1.44 11.52 8.73
CA TRP A 39 -2.88 11.23 8.76
C TRP A 39 -3.25 10.36 9.96
N GLU A 40 -4.32 10.71 10.68
CA GLU A 40 -4.84 9.91 11.79
C GLU A 40 -5.68 8.74 11.27
N ARG A 41 -5.56 7.59 11.95
CA ARG A 41 -6.19 6.32 11.54
C ARG A 41 -7.70 6.38 11.80
N ASN A 42 -8.53 6.25 10.76
CA ASN A 42 -9.98 6.09 10.92
C ASN A 42 -10.37 4.67 11.32
N GLU A 43 -11.66 4.45 11.61
CA GLU A 43 -12.22 3.14 12.01
C GLU A 43 -12.36 2.16 10.83
N ASP A 44 -12.46 2.65 9.59
CA ASP A 44 -12.70 1.84 8.37
C ASP A 44 -11.42 1.36 7.66
N VAL A 45 -10.41 0.93 8.42
CA VAL A 45 -9.12 0.50 7.83
C VAL A 45 -9.20 -0.95 7.35
N ILE A 46 -8.76 -1.18 6.11
CA ILE A 46 -8.56 -2.52 5.57
C ILE A 46 -7.09 -2.91 5.76
N ASP A 47 -6.84 -3.87 6.65
CA ASP A 47 -5.53 -4.45 6.90
C ASP A 47 -5.36 -5.75 6.07
N MET A 48 -4.29 -5.82 5.27
CA MET A 48 -3.92 -6.98 4.48
C MET A 48 -2.50 -7.44 4.83
N HIS A 49 -2.34 -8.75 4.98
CA HIS A 49 -1.09 -9.39 5.37
C HIS A 49 -0.60 -10.33 4.28
N ALA A 50 0.70 -10.30 4.00
CA ALA A 50 1.31 -11.33 3.18
C ALA A 50 1.23 -12.70 3.86
N GLY A 51 1.00 -13.76 3.08
CA GLY A 51 1.10 -15.13 3.56
C GLY A 51 2.53 -15.53 3.97
N ASP A 52 2.65 -16.64 4.68
CA ASP A 52 3.94 -17.12 5.20
C ASP A 52 4.99 -17.30 4.09
N GLY A 53 6.17 -16.73 4.31
CA GLY A 53 7.28 -16.79 3.36
C GLY A 53 7.07 -15.94 2.10
N LYS A 54 6.11 -15.01 2.10
CA LYS A 54 5.84 -14.09 0.98
C LYS A 54 6.10 -12.63 1.34
N ALA A 55 6.26 -11.81 0.30
CA ALA A 55 6.36 -10.37 0.35
C ALA A 55 5.26 -9.74 -0.51
N ILE A 56 4.78 -8.57 -0.08
CA ILE A 56 3.84 -7.75 -0.87
C ILE A 56 4.64 -7.03 -1.96
N VAL A 57 4.29 -7.24 -3.22
CA VAL A 57 4.98 -6.63 -4.38
C VAL A 57 4.12 -5.62 -5.13
N ALA A 58 2.80 -5.69 -5.02
CA ALA A 58 1.90 -4.68 -5.58
C ALA A 58 0.55 -4.67 -4.84
N LEU A 59 -0.18 -3.57 -5.02
CA LEU A 59 -1.55 -3.39 -4.52
C LEU A 59 -2.52 -3.49 -5.69
N GLN A 60 -3.66 -4.16 -5.48
CA GLN A 60 -4.74 -4.25 -6.47
C GLN A 60 -5.82 -3.23 -6.10
N LEU A 61 -5.95 -2.20 -6.93
CA LEU A 61 -6.96 -1.15 -6.78
C LEU A 61 -8.00 -1.28 -7.89
N ARG A 62 -9.28 -1.16 -7.55
CA ARG A 62 -10.39 -0.96 -8.50
C ARG A 62 -11.18 0.27 -8.10
N ASP A 63 -11.28 1.24 -9.01
CA ASP A 63 -11.98 2.51 -8.79
C ASP A 63 -11.57 3.24 -7.49
N GLY A 64 -10.28 3.14 -7.13
CA GLY A 64 -9.71 3.74 -5.90
C GLY A 64 -9.90 2.90 -4.64
N VAL A 65 -10.58 1.77 -4.71
CA VAL A 65 -10.77 0.83 -3.60
C VAL A 65 -9.70 -0.25 -3.63
N LEU A 66 -9.10 -0.54 -2.47
CA LEU A 66 -8.18 -1.67 -2.31
C LEU A 66 -8.96 -2.99 -2.31
N GLU A 67 -8.75 -3.80 -3.35
CA GLU A 67 -9.37 -5.13 -3.48
C GLU A 67 -8.44 -6.25 -3.00
N GLY A 68 -7.13 -6.04 -3.03
CA GLY A 68 -6.18 -7.08 -2.68
C GLY A 68 -4.72 -6.66 -2.75
N ILE A 69 -3.85 -7.63 -2.46
CA ILE A 69 -2.40 -7.52 -2.60
C ILE A 69 -1.91 -8.60 -3.57
N LEU A 70 -0.87 -8.26 -4.33
CA LEU A 70 -0.09 -9.24 -5.08
C LEU A 70 1.13 -9.63 -4.24
N GLU A 71 1.30 -10.94 -4.08
CA GLU A 71 2.36 -11.52 -3.29
C GLU A 71 3.38 -12.26 -4.17
N ALA A 72 4.64 -12.21 -3.77
CA ALA A 72 5.71 -13.03 -4.36
C ALA A 72 6.50 -13.72 -3.23
N PRO A 73 7.28 -14.77 -3.51
CA PRO A 73 8.18 -15.35 -2.51
C PRO A 73 9.06 -14.27 -1.87
N ALA A 74 9.17 -14.31 -0.54
CA ALA A 74 10.04 -13.39 0.18
C ALA A 74 11.48 -13.59 -0.30
N PRO A 75 12.22 -12.50 -0.56
CA PRO A 75 13.60 -12.61 -1.00
C PRO A 75 14.41 -13.41 0.04
N PRO A 76 15.32 -14.29 -0.42
CA PRO A 76 16.21 -14.99 0.49
C PRO A 76 16.99 -13.95 1.32
N PRO A 77 17.42 -14.30 2.54
CA PRO A 77 18.16 -13.38 3.38
C PRO A 77 19.56 -13.16 2.84
N LEU A 78 19.69 -12.40 1.75
CA LEU A 78 20.96 -11.93 1.24
C LEU A 78 21.41 -10.74 2.11
N GLY A 79 22.71 -10.63 2.31
CA GLY A 79 23.31 -9.54 3.04
C GLY A 79 23.63 -8.41 2.07
N GLN A 80 22.65 -7.58 1.70
CA GLN A 80 22.93 -6.27 1.09
C GLN A 80 21.70 -5.35 1.15
N SER A 81 21.90 -4.14 1.70
CA SER A 81 20.86 -3.12 1.85
C SER A 81 20.50 -2.49 0.50
N GLY A 82 19.62 -3.14 -0.27
CA GLY A 82 18.96 -2.54 -1.42
C GLY A 82 17.79 -1.67 -0.95
N GLY A 83 17.75 -0.40 -1.33
CA GLY A 83 16.62 0.47 -1.06
C GLY A 83 15.32 -0.10 -1.65
N LEU A 84 14.21 0.06 -0.92
CA LEU A 84 12.89 -0.38 -1.34
C LEU A 84 12.19 0.80 -2.04
N ALA A 85 11.92 0.68 -3.34
CA ALA A 85 11.21 1.68 -4.12
C ALA A 85 9.76 1.23 -4.37
N LEU A 86 8.81 2.11 -4.07
CA LEU A 86 7.39 1.91 -4.39
C LEU A 86 7.01 2.92 -5.47
N PHE A 87 6.43 2.44 -6.56
CA PHE A 87 5.87 3.29 -7.61
C PHE A 87 4.36 3.29 -7.50
N TRP A 88 3.76 4.47 -7.44
CA TRP A 88 2.31 4.65 -7.46
C TRP A 88 1.92 5.37 -8.75
N VAL A 89 1.01 4.77 -9.52
CA VAL A 89 0.43 5.42 -10.70
C VAL A 89 -1.06 5.60 -10.44
N TYR A 90 -1.50 6.85 -10.29
CA TYR A 90 -2.92 7.17 -10.20
C TYR A 90 -3.48 7.38 -11.61
N HIS A 91 -4.41 6.54 -12.02
CA HIS A 91 -5.24 6.83 -13.19
C HIS A 91 -6.43 7.66 -12.72
N ALA A 92 -6.39 8.96 -12.97
CA ALA A 92 -7.59 9.78 -12.89
C ALA A 92 -8.59 9.23 -13.92
N LEU A 93 -9.75 8.76 -13.45
CA LEU A 93 -10.88 8.48 -14.34
C LEU A 93 -11.24 9.79 -15.05
N LYS A 94 -10.79 9.97 -16.29
CA LYS A 94 -11.37 10.94 -17.23
C LYS A 94 -12.80 10.47 -17.49
N GLY A 95 -13.74 10.92 -16.68
CA GLY A 95 -15.12 10.44 -16.78
C GLY A 95 -16.17 11.06 -15.87
N ALA A 96 -15.85 12.04 -15.01
CA ALA A 96 -16.89 12.89 -14.45
C ALA A 96 -17.28 13.91 -15.53
N SER A 97 -18.24 13.53 -16.38
CA SER A 97 -18.95 14.45 -17.26
C SER A 97 -19.34 15.69 -16.47
N ALA A 98 -18.88 16.85 -16.92
CA ALA A 98 -19.45 18.12 -16.50
C ALA A 98 -20.94 18.09 -16.82
N LEU A 99 -21.76 18.15 -15.78
CA LEU A 99 -23.14 18.64 -15.85
C LEU A 99 -23.14 20.13 -16.18
#